data_AF-A0A5N6J544-F1
#
_entry.id   AF-A0A5N6J544-F1
#
_cell.length_a   1.000
_cell.length_b   1.000
_cell.length_c   1.000
_cell.angle_alpha   90.00
_cell.angle_beta   90.00
_cell.angle_gamma   90.00
#
_symmetry.space_group_name_H-M   'P 1'
#
loop_
_entity.id
_entity.type
_entity.pdbx_description
1 polymer ?
#
loop_
_entity_poly.entity_id
_entity_poly.type
_entity_poly.pdbx_seq_one_letter_code
_entity_poly.pdbx_strand_id
1 'polypeptide(L)'
;MQGLYPPLEKSLNATFSDSPFQLANGSIATAPLGGYQYPQIVTLDAVDPRSIKLDGDTGCLLHQVADTEYKYSPEAQEITQDSAAFYSKIYPFSLSGVLDPSSANYANAVMISEYLDYESVHNESLLHNVNQDDIDRARSLADRYVFATNGYMDSTGTNVSDRIRTVAGRTLASSILDAFNNNIDYRGTNGKIALLFGNDEPAVALASLMQLASPKYENFYGRPTRGASMVFELYSLENNSSPAYPDPSQLYVRFLLRNGTHSADFQSYPLFGHGPSNIAIPFTEFQAEMEEVSLRSTKEWCLLCNSQATFCSDVSDGHQNRPTSDKGLSPAVGGVIGAVVTLVVIALISILGFLVCGFRMNRTRRSSLGGFKGNSKMASDSDVTFKNPTWEDVKPADTEETHSSGAGITVVRGHERTGSWEMKSQQPTNNNNNHTGGEQAVSPFNEPEEEEWQIHSAIQPVTARESV
;
A
#
# COMPACT_ATOMS: atom_id res chain seq x y z
N MET A 1 0.73 5.02 19.21
CA MET A 1 1.11 4.17 20.35
C MET A 1 1.20 4.91 21.69
N GLN A 2 1.79 6.11 21.77
CA GLN A 2 1.94 6.86 23.04
C GLN A 2 0.65 7.15 23.80
N GLY A 3 -0.49 7.29 23.10
CA GLY A 3 -1.80 7.42 23.75
C GLY A 3 -2.32 6.12 24.36
N LEU A 4 -1.97 4.96 23.78
CA LEU A 4 -2.37 3.63 24.28
C LEU A 4 -1.49 3.19 25.46
N TYR A 5 -0.18 3.50 25.39
CA TYR A 5 0.80 3.24 26.44
C TYR A 5 1.43 4.56 26.92
N PRO A 6 0.70 5.37 27.72
CA PRO A 6 1.21 6.64 28.23
C PRO A 6 2.34 6.45 29.25
N PRO A 7 3.19 7.48 29.49
CA PRO A 7 4.26 7.40 30.48
C PRO A 7 3.75 7.00 31.87
N LEU A 8 4.40 6.02 32.49
CA LEU A 8 3.93 5.34 33.69
C LEU A 8 3.82 6.29 34.89
N GLU A 9 4.74 7.24 35.04
CA GLU A 9 4.66 8.23 36.14
C GLU A 9 3.44 9.15 36.03
N LYS A 10 2.89 9.33 34.82
CA LYS A 10 1.69 10.14 34.57
C LYS A 10 0.40 9.33 34.64
N SER A 11 0.45 8.05 34.24
CA SER A 11 -0.73 7.19 34.13
C SER A 11 -1.00 6.36 35.37
N LEU A 12 0.05 6.03 36.12
CA LEU A 12 -0.04 5.33 37.40
C LEU A 12 0.34 6.31 38.51
N ASN A 13 -0.57 6.53 39.45
CA ASN A 13 -0.25 7.13 40.76
C ASN A 13 0.52 6.14 41.65
N ALA A 14 1.35 5.29 41.05
CA ALA A 14 2.12 4.23 41.69
C ALA A 14 3.40 3.99 40.88
N THR A 15 4.48 3.60 41.57
CA THR A 15 5.71 3.17 40.90
C THR A 15 5.43 1.83 40.23
N PHE A 16 5.49 1.79 38.89
CA PHE A 16 5.46 0.53 38.16
C PHE A 16 6.67 -0.31 38.59
N SER A 17 6.41 -1.46 39.21
CA SER A 17 7.41 -2.33 39.81
C SER A 17 7.34 -3.67 39.12
N ASP A 18 8.19 -3.85 38.12
CA ASP A 18 8.40 -5.12 37.45
C ASP A 18 9.82 -5.62 37.81
N SER A 19 9.98 -6.94 37.95
CA SER A 19 11.18 -7.61 38.47
C SER A 19 12.49 -7.14 37.81
N PRO A 20 12.56 -6.93 36.47
CA PRO A 20 13.76 -6.44 35.79
C PRO A 20 14.15 -5.00 36.18
N PHE A 21 13.20 -4.20 36.67
CA PHE A 21 13.44 -2.82 37.07
C PHE A 21 13.89 -2.71 38.52
N GLN A 22 13.83 -3.77 39.33
CA GLN A 22 14.29 -3.72 40.70
C GLN A 22 15.83 -3.79 40.78
N LEU A 23 16.44 -2.74 41.31
CA LEU A 23 17.89 -2.66 41.47
C LEU A 23 18.33 -3.28 42.82
N ALA A 24 19.57 -3.76 42.88
CA ALA A 24 20.14 -4.40 44.07
C ALA A 24 20.16 -3.53 45.34
N ASN A 25 20.04 -2.20 45.19
CA ASN A 25 19.94 -1.26 46.31
C ASN A 25 18.50 -1.03 46.81
N GLY A 26 17.52 -1.77 46.27
CA GLY A 26 16.10 -1.65 46.60
C GLY A 26 15.37 -0.50 45.90
N SER A 27 16.05 0.28 45.05
CA SER A 27 15.39 1.28 44.19
C SER A 27 14.82 0.63 42.93
N ILE A 28 13.82 1.26 42.34
CA ILE A 28 13.21 0.81 41.09
C ILE A 28 13.74 1.72 39.97
N ALA A 29 14.39 1.11 38.98
CA ALA A 29 14.77 1.79 37.76
C ALA A 29 13.50 2.20 37.00
N THR A 30 13.48 3.41 36.47
CA THR A 30 12.36 3.89 35.65
C THR A 30 12.88 4.24 34.27
N ALA A 31 12.09 3.94 33.24
CA ALA A 31 12.42 4.35 31.89
C ALA A 31 12.54 5.89 31.78
N PRO A 32 13.36 6.43 30.86
CA PRO A 32 13.48 7.87 30.65
C PRO A 32 12.14 8.55 30.34
N LEU A 33 12.14 9.88 30.34
CA LEU A 33 10.95 10.71 30.00
C LEU A 33 9.73 10.43 30.89
N GLY A 34 9.96 10.10 32.15
CA GLY A 34 8.92 9.87 33.16
C GLY A 34 8.24 8.51 33.03
N GLY A 35 9.02 7.45 32.81
CA GLY A 35 8.50 6.10 32.62
C GLY A 35 7.89 5.89 31.23
N TYR A 36 8.47 6.51 30.19
CA TYR A 36 8.00 6.32 28.82
C TYR A 36 8.04 4.84 28.42
N GLN A 37 6.95 4.35 27.85
CA GLN A 37 6.83 2.97 27.40
C GLN A 37 7.27 2.87 25.94
N TYR A 38 8.06 1.84 25.63
CA TYR A 38 8.62 1.60 24.29
C TYR A 38 7.94 0.39 23.63
N PRO A 39 6.69 0.52 23.15
CA PRO A 39 6.03 -0.58 22.45
C PRO A 39 6.80 -0.89 21.17
N GLN A 40 7.02 -2.18 20.92
CA GLN A 40 7.66 -2.64 19.71
C GLN A 40 6.72 -2.40 18.51
N ILE A 41 7.22 -1.68 17.51
CA ILE A 41 6.54 -1.50 16.23
C ILE A 41 7.34 -2.29 15.20
N VAL A 42 6.67 -3.21 14.52
CA VAL A 42 7.27 -3.99 13.43
C VAL A 42 6.91 -3.30 12.12
N THR A 43 7.93 -2.89 11.37
CA THR A 43 7.79 -2.41 10.00
C THR A 43 8.18 -3.55 9.05
N LEU A 44 7.39 -3.72 8.00
CA LEU A 44 7.61 -4.77 7.00
C LEU A 44 8.13 -4.11 5.72
N ASP A 45 9.11 -4.73 5.09
CA ASP A 45 9.57 -4.32 3.76
C ASP A 45 8.85 -5.13 2.67
N ALA A 46 9.05 -4.74 1.41
CA ALA A 46 8.42 -5.39 0.26
C ALA A 46 8.93 -6.84 0.00
N VAL A 47 9.99 -7.30 0.68
CA VAL A 47 10.49 -8.68 0.54
C VAL A 47 9.98 -9.60 1.66
N ASP A 48 9.39 -9.05 2.71
CA ASP A 48 8.68 -9.81 3.73
C ASP A 48 7.29 -10.20 3.22
N PRO A 49 6.93 -11.49 3.13
CA PRO A 49 5.61 -11.93 2.67
C PRO A 49 4.45 -11.46 3.57
N ARG A 50 4.72 -10.99 4.79
CA ARG A 50 3.70 -10.40 5.68
C ARG A 50 3.27 -9.01 5.21
N SER A 51 4.07 -8.32 4.40
CA SER A 51 3.76 -6.98 3.88
C SER A 51 2.42 -6.94 3.13
N ILE A 52 2.10 -8.02 2.41
CA ILE A 52 0.85 -8.13 1.66
C ILE A 52 -0.40 -7.97 2.54
N LYS A 53 -0.32 -8.22 3.85
CA LYS A 53 -1.45 -8.04 4.78
C LYS A 53 -1.81 -6.57 5.02
N LEU A 54 -0.86 -5.67 4.77
CA LEU A 54 -1.02 -4.22 4.91
C LEU A 54 -1.15 -3.52 3.56
N ASP A 55 -0.53 -4.09 2.52
CA ASP A 55 -0.31 -3.46 1.22
C ASP A 55 -0.35 -4.53 0.13
N GLY A 56 -1.53 -5.15 -0.02
CA GLY A 56 -1.72 -6.34 -0.86
C GLY A 56 -1.77 -6.07 -2.36
N ASP A 57 -1.90 -4.82 -2.77
CA ASP A 57 -1.82 -4.35 -4.16
C ASP A 57 -0.37 -4.08 -4.58
N THR A 58 0.50 -3.68 -3.66
CA THR A 58 1.92 -3.46 -3.96
C THR A 58 2.62 -4.74 -4.41
N GLY A 59 3.37 -4.65 -5.51
CA GLY A 59 4.02 -5.81 -6.13
C GLY A 59 3.06 -6.77 -6.83
N CYS A 60 1.78 -6.41 -6.96
CA CYS A 60 0.78 -7.19 -7.70
C CYS A 60 0.69 -6.72 -9.16
N LEU A 61 1.36 -7.43 -10.08
CA LEU A 61 1.41 -7.05 -11.49
C LEU A 61 0.01 -6.99 -12.12
N LEU A 62 -0.85 -7.96 -11.83
CA LEU A 62 -2.20 -7.97 -12.42
C LEU A 62 -3.10 -6.86 -11.86
N HIS A 63 -2.90 -6.41 -10.63
CA HIS A 63 -3.59 -5.22 -10.10
C HIS A 63 -3.14 -3.96 -10.84
N GLN A 64 -1.84 -3.78 -11.06
CA GLN A 64 -1.32 -2.66 -11.85
C GLN A 64 -1.85 -2.63 -13.29
N VAL A 65 -2.05 -3.82 -13.89
CA VAL A 65 -2.71 -3.94 -15.20
C VAL A 65 -4.16 -3.51 -15.13
N ALA A 66 -4.93 -3.97 -14.12
CA ALA A 66 -6.33 -3.58 -13.94
C ALA A 66 -6.48 -2.05 -13.73
N ASP A 67 -5.59 -1.43 -12.97
CA ASP A 67 -5.54 0.02 -12.77
C ASP A 67 -5.25 0.76 -14.07
N THR A 68 -4.33 0.24 -14.86
CA THR A 68 -4.01 0.79 -16.18
C THR A 68 -5.21 0.67 -17.12
N GLU A 69 -5.91 -0.45 -17.12
CA GLU A 69 -7.14 -0.64 -17.89
C GLU A 69 -8.23 0.35 -17.48
N TYR A 70 -8.45 0.54 -16.16
CA TYR A 70 -9.39 1.55 -15.67
C TYR A 70 -9.00 2.95 -16.14
N LYS A 71 -7.72 3.33 -16.00
CA LYS A 71 -7.21 4.64 -16.41
C LYS A 71 -7.47 4.98 -17.88
N TYR A 72 -7.48 3.99 -18.77
CA TYR A 72 -7.77 4.16 -20.19
C TYR A 72 -9.22 3.83 -20.59
N SER A 73 -10.08 3.48 -19.63
CA SER A 73 -11.50 3.18 -19.89
C SER A 73 -12.30 4.42 -20.33
N PRO A 74 -13.43 4.24 -21.03
CA PRO A 74 -14.32 5.34 -21.38
C PRO A 74 -14.79 6.14 -20.17
N GLU A 75 -15.07 5.47 -19.05
CA GLU A 75 -15.49 6.13 -17.81
C GLU A 75 -14.40 7.05 -17.27
N ALA A 76 -13.17 6.56 -17.12
CA ALA A 76 -12.06 7.38 -16.64
C ALA A 76 -11.76 8.55 -17.59
N GLN A 77 -11.91 8.35 -18.90
CA GLN A 77 -11.74 9.41 -19.89
C GLN A 77 -12.82 10.49 -19.79
N GLU A 78 -14.07 10.11 -19.55
CA GLU A 78 -15.18 11.04 -19.29
C GLU A 78 -14.89 11.89 -18.04
N ILE A 79 -14.52 11.26 -16.92
CA ILE A 79 -14.16 11.98 -15.69
C ILE A 79 -12.96 12.90 -15.92
N THR A 80 -11.97 12.45 -16.69
CA THR A 80 -10.80 13.25 -17.04
C THR A 80 -11.19 14.51 -17.82
N GLN A 81 -12.10 14.39 -18.78
CA GLN A 81 -12.61 15.53 -19.56
C GLN A 81 -13.42 16.48 -18.66
N ASP A 82 -14.32 15.95 -17.85
CA ASP A 82 -15.18 16.73 -16.94
C ASP A 82 -14.39 17.46 -15.85
N SER A 83 -13.26 16.89 -15.41
CA SER A 83 -12.39 17.48 -14.39
C SER A 83 -11.27 18.37 -14.96
N ALA A 84 -11.10 18.42 -16.28
CA ALA A 84 -9.98 19.15 -16.91
C ALA A 84 -9.98 20.65 -16.56
N ALA A 85 -11.16 21.28 -16.55
CA ALA A 85 -11.29 22.70 -16.19
C ALA A 85 -10.94 22.95 -14.72
N PHE A 86 -11.29 22.04 -13.83
CA PHE A 86 -10.93 22.10 -12.41
C PHE A 86 -9.40 22.04 -12.24
N TYR A 87 -8.74 21.04 -12.82
CA TYR A 87 -7.28 20.91 -12.71
C TYR A 87 -6.55 22.11 -13.33
N SER A 88 -7.03 22.62 -14.47
CA SER A 88 -6.47 23.82 -15.11
C SER A 88 -6.61 25.07 -14.23
N LYS A 89 -7.73 25.21 -13.49
CA LYS A 89 -7.97 26.30 -12.55
C LYS A 89 -6.98 26.26 -11.39
N ILE A 90 -6.79 25.09 -10.76
CA ILE A 90 -5.96 25.00 -9.54
C ILE A 90 -4.45 24.99 -9.84
N TYR A 91 -4.04 24.52 -11.02
CA TYR A 91 -2.63 24.35 -11.38
C TYR A 91 -1.72 25.55 -11.08
N PRO A 92 -2.02 26.79 -11.55
CA PRO A 92 -1.12 27.93 -11.33
C PRO A 92 -1.02 28.35 -9.86
N PHE A 93 -2.00 28.01 -9.02
CA PHE A 93 -2.05 28.44 -7.62
C PHE A 93 -1.42 27.45 -6.65
N SER A 94 -1.46 26.16 -6.97
CA SER A 94 -1.06 25.10 -6.03
C SER A 94 -0.09 24.07 -6.60
N LEU A 95 -0.16 23.76 -7.89
CA LEU A 95 0.59 22.63 -8.48
C LEU A 95 1.80 23.06 -9.32
N SER A 96 1.91 24.34 -9.67
CA SER A 96 3.03 24.86 -10.45
C SER A 96 4.34 24.70 -9.68
N GLY A 97 5.34 24.12 -10.33
CA GLY A 97 6.64 23.80 -9.71
C GLY A 97 6.67 22.50 -8.90
N VAL A 98 5.52 21.85 -8.71
CA VAL A 98 5.39 20.52 -8.08
C VAL A 98 5.10 19.45 -9.12
N LEU A 99 4.17 19.73 -10.04
CA LEU A 99 3.78 18.83 -11.11
C LEU A 99 3.96 19.50 -12.47
N ASP A 100 4.30 18.70 -13.48
CA ASP A 100 4.16 19.12 -14.88
C ASP A 100 2.68 19.41 -15.19
N PRO A 101 2.37 20.37 -16.07
CA PRO A 101 0.99 20.68 -16.44
C PRO A 101 0.21 19.46 -16.94
N SER A 102 0.88 18.56 -17.67
CA SER A 102 0.29 17.31 -18.17
C SER A 102 -0.05 16.32 -17.06
N SER A 103 0.52 16.45 -15.87
CA SER A 103 0.30 15.58 -14.71
C SER A 103 -0.82 16.09 -13.79
N ALA A 104 -1.31 17.31 -13.97
CA ALA A 104 -2.47 17.82 -13.25
C ALA A 104 -3.78 17.32 -13.89
N ASN A 105 -4.12 16.06 -13.63
CA ASN A 105 -5.30 15.40 -14.19
C ASN A 105 -5.83 14.29 -13.28
N TYR A 106 -6.97 13.70 -13.66
CA TYR A 106 -7.66 12.67 -12.88
C TYR A 106 -6.80 11.43 -12.57
N ALA A 107 -5.88 11.05 -13.44
CA ALA A 107 -5.01 9.90 -13.19
C ALA A 107 -3.99 10.12 -12.05
N ASN A 108 -3.83 11.36 -11.58
CA ASN A 108 -3.05 11.70 -10.40
C ASN A 108 -3.93 12.29 -9.29
N ALA A 109 -5.24 12.03 -9.31
CA ALA A 109 -6.20 12.62 -8.36
C ALA A 109 -5.83 12.37 -6.91
N VAL A 110 -5.37 11.16 -6.56
CA VAL A 110 -4.94 10.78 -5.20
C VAL A 110 -3.80 11.69 -4.71
N MET A 111 -2.69 11.71 -5.46
CA MET A 111 -1.53 12.55 -5.14
C MET A 111 -1.89 14.04 -5.05
N ILE A 112 -2.71 14.54 -6.00
CA ILE A 112 -3.13 15.94 -6.02
C ILE A 112 -4.00 16.25 -4.79
N SER A 113 -4.98 15.39 -4.46
CA SER A 113 -5.82 15.56 -3.29
C SER A 113 -5.00 15.59 -2.00
N GLU A 114 -4.04 14.68 -1.85
CA GLU A 114 -3.21 14.60 -0.65
C GLU A 114 -2.29 15.81 -0.49
N TYR A 115 -1.73 16.29 -1.60
CA TYR A 115 -0.92 17.49 -1.63
C TYR A 115 -1.77 18.72 -1.26
N LEU A 116 -2.95 18.87 -1.85
CA LEU A 116 -3.87 19.97 -1.53
C LEU A 116 -4.33 19.92 -0.07
N ASP A 117 -4.62 18.74 0.46
CA ASP A 117 -4.96 18.56 1.88
C ASP A 117 -3.83 19.05 2.78
N TYR A 118 -2.60 18.66 2.47
CA TYR A 118 -1.43 19.10 3.23
C TYR A 118 -1.22 20.63 3.13
N GLU A 119 -1.26 21.18 1.92
CA GLU A 119 -1.01 22.60 1.71
C GLU A 119 -2.11 23.49 2.30
N SER A 120 -3.37 23.04 2.29
CA SER A 120 -4.51 23.81 2.82
C SER A 120 -4.35 24.19 4.30
N VAL A 121 -3.54 23.42 5.06
CA VAL A 121 -3.28 23.67 6.49
C VAL A 121 -1.87 24.20 6.77
N HIS A 122 -0.93 24.11 5.82
CA HIS A 122 0.46 24.53 6.00
C HIS A 122 0.88 25.75 5.18
N ASN A 123 0.09 26.14 4.17
CA ASN A 123 0.43 27.20 3.24
C ASN A 123 -0.65 28.31 3.24
N GLU A 124 -0.35 29.38 3.97
CA GLU A 124 -1.20 30.57 4.08
C GLU A 124 -1.51 31.19 2.70
N SER A 125 -0.54 31.19 1.78
CA SER A 125 -0.73 31.75 0.44
C SER A 125 -1.70 30.90 -0.40
N LEU A 126 -1.72 29.58 -0.18
CA LEU A 126 -2.64 28.68 -0.86
C LEU A 126 -4.06 28.79 -0.29
N LEU A 127 -4.19 28.96 1.03
CA LEU A 127 -5.47 29.15 1.71
C LEU A 127 -6.32 30.29 1.11
N HIS A 128 -5.68 31.34 0.59
CA HIS A 128 -6.37 32.46 -0.04
C HIS A 128 -6.74 32.24 -1.52
N ASN A 129 -6.12 31.27 -2.20
CA ASN A 129 -6.28 31.03 -3.63
C ASN A 129 -7.10 29.77 -3.94
N VAL A 130 -7.17 28.82 -2.99
CA VAL A 130 -7.92 27.56 -3.08
C VAL A 130 -8.94 27.54 -1.96
N ASN A 131 -10.22 27.42 -2.30
CA ASN A 131 -11.29 27.39 -1.31
C ASN A 131 -11.62 25.94 -0.88
N GLN A 132 -12.47 25.79 0.14
CA GLN A 132 -12.86 24.47 0.65
C GLN A 132 -13.55 23.61 -0.43
N ASP A 133 -14.36 24.20 -1.30
CA ASP A 133 -15.02 23.48 -2.40
C ASP A 133 -14.01 22.87 -3.38
N ASP A 134 -12.90 23.56 -3.65
CA ASP A 134 -11.83 23.05 -4.50
C ASP A 134 -11.10 21.86 -3.84
N ILE A 135 -10.87 21.92 -2.53
CA ILE A 135 -10.31 20.81 -1.75
C ILE A 135 -11.25 19.60 -1.76
N ASP A 136 -12.53 19.81 -1.49
CA ASP A 136 -13.54 18.75 -1.46
C ASP A 136 -13.76 18.14 -2.86
N ARG A 137 -13.66 18.95 -3.92
CA ARG A 137 -13.67 18.45 -5.30
C ARG A 137 -12.45 17.58 -5.59
N ALA A 138 -11.25 17.95 -5.15
CA ALA A 138 -10.05 17.13 -5.32
C ALA A 138 -10.20 15.80 -4.56
N ARG A 139 -10.68 15.84 -3.31
CA ARG A 139 -10.96 14.63 -2.52
C ARG A 139 -11.96 13.71 -3.20
N SER A 140 -13.09 14.26 -3.66
CA SER A 140 -14.11 13.49 -4.37
C SER A 140 -13.57 12.80 -5.63
N LEU A 141 -12.69 13.46 -6.39
CA LEU A 141 -12.04 12.85 -7.55
C LEU A 141 -11.08 11.73 -7.13
N ALA A 142 -10.29 11.93 -6.08
CA ALA A 142 -9.40 10.90 -5.56
C ALA A 142 -10.15 9.69 -4.99
N ASP A 143 -11.22 9.94 -4.25
CA ASP A 143 -12.13 8.92 -3.70
C ASP A 143 -12.74 8.08 -4.81
N ARG A 144 -13.22 8.72 -5.89
CA ARG A 144 -13.74 8.02 -7.06
C ARG A 144 -12.67 7.18 -7.74
N TYR A 145 -11.44 7.68 -7.84
CA TYR A 145 -10.33 6.96 -8.45
C TYR A 145 -10.01 5.69 -7.64
N VAL A 146 -9.80 5.83 -6.32
CA VAL A 146 -9.47 4.70 -5.44
C VAL A 146 -10.61 3.69 -5.37
N PHE A 147 -11.87 4.14 -5.29
CA PHE A 147 -13.00 3.21 -5.33
C PHE A 147 -13.04 2.44 -6.65
N ALA A 148 -12.82 3.09 -7.79
CA ALA A 148 -12.89 2.41 -9.08
C ALA A 148 -11.75 1.40 -9.31
N THR A 149 -10.57 1.64 -8.74
CA THR A 149 -9.41 0.73 -8.85
C THR A 149 -9.42 -0.38 -7.80
N ASN A 150 -9.92 -0.11 -6.59
CA ASN A 150 -9.82 -1.04 -5.45
C ASN A 150 -11.15 -1.57 -4.92
N GLY A 151 -12.21 -0.77 -4.98
CA GLY A 151 -13.50 -1.09 -4.36
C GLY A 151 -14.59 -1.56 -5.32
N TYR A 152 -14.48 -1.25 -6.61
CA TYR A 152 -15.50 -1.56 -7.60
C TYR A 152 -15.48 -3.05 -7.98
N MET A 153 -16.66 -3.67 -7.98
CA MET A 153 -16.87 -5.06 -8.37
C MET A 153 -18.10 -5.14 -9.28
N ASP A 154 -17.98 -5.86 -10.40
CA ASP A 154 -19.10 -6.05 -11.35
C ASP A 154 -20.16 -7.05 -10.81
N SER A 155 -19.79 -7.89 -9.85
CA SER A 155 -20.68 -8.89 -9.24
C SER A 155 -20.41 -9.08 -7.74
N THR A 156 -20.59 -10.29 -7.20
CA THR A 156 -20.29 -10.64 -5.79
C THR A 156 -18.79 -10.67 -5.47
N GLY A 157 -17.93 -10.15 -6.35
CA GLY A 157 -16.48 -10.14 -6.14
C GLY A 157 -15.80 -11.47 -6.41
N THR A 158 -16.50 -12.45 -6.97
CA THR A 158 -15.98 -13.82 -7.14
C THR A 158 -15.24 -14.02 -8.46
N ASN A 159 -15.47 -13.13 -9.44
CA ASN A 159 -14.81 -13.20 -10.74
C ASN A 159 -13.33 -12.75 -10.64
N VAL A 160 -12.50 -13.18 -11.59
CA VAL A 160 -11.05 -12.89 -11.54
C VAL A 160 -10.76 -11.38 -11.51
N SER A 161 -11.44 -10.58 -12.33
CA SER A 161 -11.21 -9.12 -12.40
C SER A 161 -11.48 -8.44 -11.05
N ASP A 162 -12.64 -8.73 -10.45
CA ASP A 162 -13.00 -8.20 -9.13
C ASP A 162 -12.00 -8.66 -8.06
N ARG A 163 -11.57 -9.92 -8.12
CA ARG A 163 -10.57 -10.46 -7.18
C ARG A 163 -9.22 -9.74 -7.28
N ILE A 164 -8.80 -9.38 -8.49
CA ILE A 164 -7.57 -8.62 -8.74
C ILE A 164 -7.69 -7.18 -8.25
N ARG A 165 -8.80 -6.49 -8.55
CA ARG A 165 -9.03 -5.11 -8.08
C ARG A 165 -9.06 -5.03 -6.55
N THR A 166 -9.75 -5.96 -5.91
CA THR A 166 -9.92 -5.97 -4.44
C THR A 166 -8.77 -6.63 -3.67
N VAL A 167 -7.64 -6.95 -4.30
CA VAL A 167 -6.59 -7.81 -3.71
C VAL A 167 -6.07 -7.31 -2.35
N ALA A 168 -5.94 -5.99 -2.18
CA ALA A 168 -5.54 -5.36 -0.92
C ALA A 168 -6.56 -5.63 0.21
N GLY A 169 -7.86 -5.53 -0.08
CA GLY A 169 -8.92 -5.85 0.87
C GLY A 169 -8.96 -7.34 1.23
N ARG A 170 -8.65 -8.22 0.29
CA ARG A 170 -8.67 -9.69 0.53
C ARG A 170 -7.55 -10.15 1.43
N THR A 171 -6.36 -9.58 1.26
CA THR A 171 -5.20 -9.86 2.13
C THR A 171 -5.41 -9.28 3.53
N LEU A 172 -6.02 -8.09 3.63
CA LEU A 172 -6.44 -7.53 4.92
C LEU A 172 -7.51 -8.39 5.60
N ALA A 173 -8.48 -8.92 4.84
CA ALA A 173 -9.48 -9.86 5.35
C ALA A 173 -8.84 -11.12 5.94
N SER A 174 -7.84 -11.69 5.27
CA SER A 174 -7.04 -12.80 5.81
C SER A 174 -6.36 -12.44 7.13
N SER A 175 -5.82 -11.22 7.23
CA SER A 175 -5.16 -10.74 8.45
C SER A 175 -6.12 -10.63 9.64
N ILE A 176 -7.37 -10.20 9.39
CA ILE A 176 -8.41 -10.12 10.43
C ILE A 176 -8.80 -11.52 10.91
N LEU A 177 -9.00 -12.47 9.98
CA LEU A 177 -9.26 -13.87 10.31
C LEU A 177 -8.12 -14.48 11.14
N ASP A 178 -6.87 -14.28 10.71
CA ASP A 178 -5.70 -14.74 11.44
C ASP A 178 -5.65 -14.17 12.87
N ALA A 179 -5.99 -12.89 13.05
CA ALA A 179 -5.99 -12.26 14.36
C ALA A 179 -7.04 -12.87 15.31
N PHE A 180 -8.25 -13.12 14.82
CA PHE A 180 -9.30 -13.74 15.62
C PHE A 180 -9.04 -15.22 15.91
N ASN A 181 -8.62 -15.99 14.91
CA ASN A 181 -8.27 -17.40 15.12
C ASN A 181 -7.12 -17.54 16.11
N ASN A 182 -6.09 -16.70 16.03
CA ASN A 182 -5.00 -16.68 17.01
C ASN A 182 -5.51 -16.35 18.43
N ASN A 183 -6.41 -15.37 18.59
CA ASN A 183 -7.00 -15.11 19.91
C ASN A 183 -7.74 -16.33 20.46
N ILE A 184 -8.53 -17.01 19.61
CA ILE A 184 -9.34 -18.19 19.98
C ILE A 184 -8.46 -19.39 20.33
N ASP A 185 -7.48 -19.71 19.49
CA ASP A 185 -6.56 -20.85 19.67
C ASP A 185 -5.78 -20.73 20.98
N TYR A 186 -5.40 -19.51 21.35
CA TYR A 186 -4.70 -19.22 22.60
C TYR A 186 -5.63 -18.79 23.75
N ARG A 187 -6.95 -18.94 23.58
CA ARG A 187 -7.95 -18.64 24.61
C ARG A 187 -7.77 -17.25 25.24
N GLY A 188 -7.45 -16.25 24.42
CA GLY A 188 -7.29 -14.85 24.81
C GLY A 188 -6.00 -14.52 25.60
N THR A 189 -5.11 -15.49 25.80
CA THR A 189 -3.78 -15.23 26.40
C THR A 189 -2.89 -14.43 25.46
N ASN A 190 -2.99 -14.72 24.16
CA ASN A 190 -2.35 -13.98 23.07
C ASN A 190 -3.38 -13.23 22.21
N GLY A 191 -2.91 -12.27 21.41
CA GLY A 191 -3.75 -11.62 20.40
C GLY A 191 -4.89 -10.77 20.98
N LYS A 192 -4.68 -10.12 22.13
CA LYS A 192 -5.69 -9.22 22.74
C LYS A 192 -6.00 -7.99 21.88
N ILE A 193 -5.00 -7.50 21.15
CA ILE A 193 -5.14 -6.40 20.20
C ILE A 193 -4.16 -6.60 19.05
N ALA A 194 -4.63 -6.40 17.81
CA ALA A 194 -3.80 -6.30 16.62
C ALA A 194 -3.96 -4.88 16.06
N LEU A 195 -2.86 -4.14 15.95
CA LEU A 195 -2.85 -2.78 15.40
C LEU A 195 -2.10 -2.77 14.08
N LEU A 196 -2.82 -2.47 13.02
CA LEU A 196 -2.31 -2.39 11.65
C LEU A 196 -2.40 -0.94 11.20
N PHE A 197 -1.29 -0.41 10.69
CA PHE A 197 -1.22 0.93 10.10
C PHE A 197 -0.94 0.77 8.61
N GLY A 198 -1.83 1.29 7.78
CA GLY A 198 -1.77 1.13 6.33
C GLY A 198 -2.47 2.28 5.60
N ASN A 199 -2.60 2.13 4.29
CA ASN A 199 -3.19 3.12 3.40
C ASN A 199 -4.71 2.90 3.24
N ASP A 200 -5.33 3.72 2.39
CA ASP A 200 -6.76 3.72 2.10
C ASP A 200 -7.20 2.59 1.17
N GLU A 201 -6.34 2.10 0.27
CA GLU A 201 -6.69 1.07 -0.72
C GLU A 201 -7.16 -0.25 -0.07
N PRO A 202 -6.46 -0.83 0.91
CA PRO A 202 -6.94 -2.02 1.64
C PRO A 202 -8.27 -1.77 2.36
N ALA A 203 -8.46 -0.57 2.93
CA ALA A 203 -9.66 -0.22 3.68
C ALA A 203 -10.88 -0.07 2.76
N VAL A 204 -10.72 0.61 1.62
CA VAL A 204 -11.77 0.77 0.59
C VAL A 204 -12.13 -0.59 0.00
N ALA A 205 -11.14 -1.38 -0.39
CA ALA A 205 -11.37 -2.72 -0.92
C ALA A 205 -12.09 -3.63 0.09
N LEU A 206 -11.66 -3.62 1.36
CA LEU A 206 -12.30 -4.41 2.41
C LEU A 206 -13.75 -3.96 2.66
N ALA A 207 -14.00 -2.65 2.70
CA ALA A 207 -15.36 -2.12 2.87
C ALA A 207 -16.30 -2.60 1.77
N SER A 208 -15.84 -2.65 0.51
CA SER A 208 -16.59 -3.22 -0.60
C SER A 208 -16.85 -4.72 -0.43
N LEU A 209 -15.83 -5.50 -0.05
CA LEU A 209 -15.95 -6.95 0.18
C LEU A 209 -16.95 -7.28 1.29
N MET A 210 -17.02 -6.44 2.33
CA MET A 210 -17.99 -6.58 3.42
C MET A 210 -19.36 -5.94 3.12
N GLN A 211 -19.59 -5.50 1.86
CA GLN A 211 -20.83 -4.87 1.41
C GLN A 211 -21.22 -3.61 2.19
N LEU A 212 -20.24 -2.88 2.73
CA LEU A 212 -20.47 -1.59 3.39
C LEU A 212 -20.66 -0.47 2.36
N ALA A 213 -19.92 -0.50 1.26
CA ALA A 213 -20.08 0.40 0.12
C ALA A 213 -21.43 0.19 -0.57
N SER A 214 -22.44 0.92 -0.11
CA SER A 214 -23.84 0.74 -0.51
C SER A 214 -24.56 2.09 -0.56
N PRO A 215 -25.71 2.20 -1.28
CA PRO A 215 -26.51 3.43 -1.29
C PRO A 215 -26.99 3.88 0.10
N LYS A 216 -26.97 2.97 1.09
CA LYS A 216 -27.34 3.29 2.47
C LYS A 216 -26.19 3.92 3.26
N TYR A 217 -24.95 3.56 2.94
CA TYR A 217 -23.75 4.04 3.61
C TYR A 217 -22.76 4.57 2.57
N GLU A 218 -23.15 5.68 1.92
CA GLU A 218 -22.39 6.25 0.80
C GLU A 218 -20.96 6.66 1.16
N ASN A 219 -20.69 6.89 2.44
CA ASN A 219 -19.35 7.21 2.95
C ASN A 219 -18.31 6.10 2.73
N PHE A 220 -18.73 4.87 2.42
CA PHE A 220 -17.81 3.76 2.07
C PHE A 220 -17.48 3.69 0.58
N TYR A 221 -18.06 4.56 -0.26
CA TYR A 221 -17.58 4.76 -1.64
C TYR A 221 -16.34 5.66 -1.72
N GLY A 222 -15.95 6.30 -0.61
CA GLY A 222 -14.77 7.15 -0.53
C GLY A 222 -13.71 6.59 0.38
N ARG A 223 -12.54 7.23 0.36
CA ARG A 223 -11.43 6.87 1.23
C ARG A 223 -11.74 7.24 2.68
N PRO A 224 -11.26 6.47 3.67
CA PRO A 224 -11.27 6.91 5.05
C PRO A 224 -10.49 8.23 5.19
N THR A 225 -11.00 9.16 5.98
CA THR A 225 -10.28 10.41 6.22
C THR A 225 -9.04 10.17 7.08
N ARG A 226 -8.09 11.11 7.07
CA ARG A 226 -6.83 10.95 7.80
C ARG A 226 -7.03 10.73 9.30
N GLY A 227 -6.36 9.69 9.81
CA GLY A 227 -6.51 9.24 11.20
C GLY A 227 -7.80 8.44 11.45
N ALA A 228 -8.46 7.94 10.40
CA ALA A 228 -9.57 7.01 10.56
C ALA A 228 -9.12 5.69 11.17
N SER A 229 -10.06 4.99 11.80
CA SER A 229 -9.83 3.69 12.42
C SER A 229 -11.02 2.78 12.13
N MET A 230 -10.73 1.66 11.46
CA MET A 230 -11.61 0.51 11.34
C MET A 230 -11.33 -0.44 12.50
N VAL A 231 -12.35 -0.79 13.26
CA VAL A 231 -12.23 -1.64 14.45
C VAL A 231 -13.13 -2.86 14.28
N PHE A 232 -12.54 -4.03 14.45
CA PHE A 232 -13.25 -5.30 14.51
C PHE A 232 -13.11 -5.83 15.92
N GLU A 233 -14.24 -6.02 16.61
CA GLU A 233 -14.25 -6.50 17.98
C GLU A 233 -14.78 -7.93 18.01
N LEU A 234 -14.01 -8.84 18.60
CA LEU A 234 -14.42 -10.20 18.94
C LEU A 234 -14.80 -10.23 20.41
N TYR A 235 -16.04 -10.58 20.73
CA TYR A 235 -16.56 -10.50 22.09
C TYR A 235 -17.62 -11.57 22.38
N SER A 236 -17.87 -11.83 23.65
CA SER A 236 -19.03 -12.61 24.13
C SER A 236 -19.96 -11.71 24.94
N LEU A 237 -21.18 -12.18 25.17
CA LEU A 237 -22.20 -11.46 25.94
C LEU A 237 -22.24 -11.87 27.43
N GLU A 238 -21.20 -12.55 27.90
CA GLU A 238 -21.13 -13.05 29.28
C GLU A 238 -20.74 -11.94 30.26
N ASN A 239 -21.50 -11.79 31.35
CA ASN A 239 -21.33 -10.70 32.33
C ASN A 239 -20.74 -11.20 33.68
N ASN A 240 -19.95 -12.26 33.64
CA ASN A 240 -19.28 -12.77 34.84
C ASN A 240 -18.03 -11.94 35.15
N SER A 241 -17.71 -11.74 36.43
CA SER A 241 -16.56 -10.92 36.87
C SER A 241 -15.19 -11.55 36.61
N SER A 242 -15.17 -12.86 36.32
CA SER A 242 -13.98 -13.62 35.92
C SER A 242 -14.43 -14.73 34.98
N PRO A 243 -14.84 -14.39 33.75
CA PRO A 243 -15.39 -15.37 32.82
C PRO A 243 -14.27 -16.32 32.37
N ALA A 244 -14.60 -17.59 32.21
CA ALA A 244 -13.74 -18.49 31.44
C ALA A 244 -13.74 -18.02 29.98
N TYR A 245 -12.69 -18.32 29.22
CA TYR A 245 -12.70 -18.02 27.79
C TYR A 245 -13.91 -18.72 27.13
N PRO A 246 -14.80 -17.99 26.45
CA PRO A 246 -16.06 -18.51 25.93
C PRO A 246 -15.83 -19.54 24.83
N ASP A 247 -16.81 -20.43 24.63
CA ASP A 247 -16.81 -21.30 23.47
C ASP A 247 -16.96 -20.46 22.17
N PRO A 248 -16.32 -20.84 21.05
CA PRO A 248 -16.45 -20.09 19.79
C PRO A 248 -17.89 -19.87 19.31
N SER A 249 -18.82 -20.76 19.66
CA SER A 249 -20.25 -20.60 19.36
C SER A 249 -20.93 -19.46 20.13
N GLN A 250 -20.28 -18.93 21.18
CA GLN A 250 -20.75 -17.82 22.00
C GLN A 250 -20.05 -16.50 21.67
N LEU A 251 -19.20 -16.50 20.64
CA LEU A 251 -18.49 -15.32 20.17
C LEU A 251 -19.28 -14.60 19.08
N TYR A 252 -19.18 -13.28 19.11
CA TYR A 252 -19.75 -12.34 18.16
C TYR A 252 -18.67 -11.41 17.65
N VAL A 253 -18.89 -10.90 16.44
CA VAL A 253 -18.08 -9.86 15.83
C VAL A 253 -18.95 -8.64 15.56
N ARG A 254 -18.40 -7.45 15.83
CA ARG A 254 -18.96 -6.18 15.34
C ARG A 254 -17.87 -5.33 14.70
N PHE A 255 -18.28 -4.52 13.74
CA PHE A 255 -17.43 -3.56 13.06
C PHE A 255 -17.79 -2.13 13.47
N LEU A 256 -16.76 -1.33 13.74
CA LEU A 256 -16.88 0.09 14.01
C LEU A 256 -15.96 0.90 13.12
N LEU A 257 -16.43 2.06 12.68
CA LEU A 257 -15.63 3.06 12.00
C LEU A 257 -15.62 4.33 12.83
N ARG A 258 -14.41 4.83 13.13
CA ARG A 258 -14.20 6.24 13.46
C ARG A 258 -13.54 6.89 12.25
N ASN A 259 -14.31 7.67 11.49
CA ASN A 259 -13.86 8.19 10.20
C ASN A 259 -13.02 9.48 10.37
N GLY A 260 -11.86 9.39 11.02
CA GLY A 260 -10.90 10.48 11.12
C GLY A 260 -10.74 11.06 12.52
N THR A 261 -9.70 11.88 12.67
CA THR A 261 -9.35 12.48 13.97
C THR A 261 -10.43 13.41 14.52
N HIS A 262 -11.14 14.13 13.63
CA HIS A 262 -12.20 15.08 13.98
C HIS A 262 -13.61 14.48 13.99
N SER A 263 -13.74 13.21 13.60
CA SER A 263 -15.03 12.52 13.65
C SER A 263 -15.42 12.19 15.09
N ALA A 264 -16.73 12.06 15.29
CA ALA A 264 -17.36 11.67 16.54
C ALA A 264 -16.89 10.27 17.03
N ASP A 265 -17.54 9.78 18.10
CA ASP A 265 -17.26 8.46 18.66
C ASP A 265 -17.39 7.33 17.62
N PHE A 266 -16.84 6.16 17.95
CA PHE A 266 -16.90 4.98 17.08
C PHE A 266 -18.33 4.62 16.71
N GLN A 267 -18.63 4.53 15.42
CA GLN A 267 -19.95 4.18 14.91
C GLN A 267 -19.97 2.75 14.41
N SER A 268 -20.94 1.95 14.85
CA SER A 268 -21.12 0.58 14.38
C SER A 268 -21.89 0.51 13.07
N TYR A 269 -21.49 -0.41 12.19
CA TYR A 269 -22.19 -0.69 10.94
C TYR A 269 -22.43 -2.19 10.79
N PRO A 270 -23.63 -2.62 10.34
CA PRO A 270 -23.89 -4.02 10.03
C PRO A 270 -23.06 -4.44 8.82
N LEU A 271 -22.37 -5.58 8.93
CA LEU A 271 -21.58 -6.14 7.83
C LEU A 271 -22.46 -6.97 6.87
N PHE A 272 -21.92 -7.31 5.72
CA PHE A 272 -22.46 -8.28 4.75
C PHE A 272 -23.89 -7.99 4.29
N GLY A 273 -24.26 -6.70 4.23
CA GLY A 273 -25.58 -6.26 3.82
C GLY A 273 -26.70 -6.49 4.84
N HIS A 274 -26.37 -6.89 6.07
CA HIS A 274 -27.37 -7.04 7.12
C HIS A 274 -28.05 -5.72 7.52
N GLY A 275 -29.23 -5.84 8.14
CA GLY A 275 -29.96 -4.70 8.68
C GLY A 275 -29.35 -4.13 9.97
N PRO A 276 -29.70 -2.90 10.39
CA PRO A 276 -29.18 -2.26 11.61
C PRO A 276 -29.43 -3.04 12.90
N SER A 277 -30.42 -3.93 12.91
CA SER A 277 -30.71 -4.81 14.06
C SER A 277 -29.72 -5.97 14.21
N ASN A 278 -28.80 -6.17 13.25
CA ASN A 278 -27.83 -7.28 13.24
C ASN A 278 -26.38 -6.74 13.16
N ILE A 279 -26.01 -5.90 14.12
CA ILE A 279 -24.63 -5.38 14.27
C ILE A 279 -23.70 -6.41 14.91
N ALA A 280 -24.26 -7.30 15.73
CA ALA A 280 -23.56 -8.40 16.38
C ALA A 280 -23.73 -9.68 15.56
N ILE A 281 -22.70 -10.06 14.81
CA ILE A 281 -22.76 -11.24 13.92
C ILE A 281 -22.08 -12.41 14.65
N PRO A 282 -22.70 -13.61 14.72
CA PRO A 282 -22.03 -14.79 15.27
C PRO A 282 -20.68 -15.01 14.61
N PHE A 283 -19.64 -15.34 15.39
CA PHE A 283 -18.28 -15.51 14.87
C PHE A 283 -18.21 -16.54 13.73
N THR A 284 -18.97 -17.62 13.81
CA THR A 284 -19.03 -18.65 12.76
C THR A 284 -19.59 -18.13 11.44
N GLU A 285 -20.56 -17.20 11.49
CA GLU A 285 -21.12 -16.55 10.29
C GLU A 285 -20.13 -15.54 9.73
N PHE A 286 -19.54 -14.69 10.58
CA PHE A 286 -18.48 -13.76 10.18
C PHE A 286 -17.30 -14.49 9.52
N GLN A 287 -16.86 -15.60 10.12
CA GLN A 287 -15.76 -16.41 9.58
C GLN A 287 -16.11 -16.94 8.19
N ALA A 288 -17.30 -17.50 7.98
CA ALA A 288 -17.71 -18.05 6.70
C ALA A 288 -17.73 -16.98 5.58
N GLU A 289 -18.30 -15.80 5.86
CA GLU A 289 -18.36 -14.67 4.91
C GLU A 289 -16.94 -14.16 4.58
N MET A 290 -16.08 -14.02 5.59
CA MET A 290 -14.71 -13.54 5.41
C MET A 290 -13.82 -14.58 4.68
N GLU A 291 -14.04 -15.87 4.87
CA GLU A 291 -13.33 -16.95 4.17
C GLU A 291 -13.68 -17.03 2.67
N GLU A 292 -14.84 -16.52 2.26
CA GLU A 292 -15.23 -16.41 0.84
C GLU A 292 -14.42 -15.32 0.12
N VAL A 293 -14.14 -14.21 0.81
CA VAL A 293 -13.48 -13.05 0.21
C VAL A 293 -11.96 -13.05 0.40
N SER A 294 -11.45 -13.64 1.48
CA SER A 294 -10.02 -13.61 1.83
C SER A 294 -9.14 -14.47 0.92
N LEU A 295 -7.83 -14.18 0.92
CA LEU A 295 -6.82 -15.04 0.29
C LEU A 295 -6.25 -16.02 1.30
N ARG A 296 -6.14 -17.30 0.94
CA ARG A 296 -5.80 -18.35 1.90
C ARG A 296 -4.29 -18.47 2.17
N SER A 297 -3.44 -17.89 1.33
CA SER A 297 -1.99 -17.96 1.51
C SER A 297 -1.25 -16.93 0.66
N THR A 298 0.00 -16.64 1.04
CA THR A 298 0.97 -15.91 0.21
C THR A 298 1.15 -16.55 -1.16
N LYS A 299 1.11 -17.89 -1.25
CA LYS A 299 1.19 -18.60 -2.53
C LYS A 299 0.01 -18.28 -3.45
N GLU A 300 -1.20 -18.23 -2.90
CA GLU A 300 -2.39 -17.84 -3.66
C GLU A 300 -2.26 -16.40 -4.15
N TRP A 301 -1.80 -15.49 -3.29
CA TRP A 301 -1.50 -14.11 -3.69
C TRP A 301 -0.49 -14.05 -4.84
N CYS A 302 0.65 -14.75 -4.74
CA CYS A 302 1.66 -14.79 -5.80
C CYS A 302 1.07 -15.22 -7.16
N LEU A 303 0.23 -16.27 -7.16
CA LEU A 303 -0.41 -16.79 -8.36
C LEU A 303 -1.46 -15.82 -8.91
N LEU A 304 -2.30 -15.28 -8.03
CA LEU A 304 -3.36 -14.34 -8.39
C LEU A 304 -2.76 -13.06 -8.98
N CYS A 305 -1.69 -12.55 -8.39
CA CYS A 305 -1.05 -11.31 -8.80
C CYS A 305 -0.08 -11.44 -9.96
N ASN A 306 0.33 -12.66 -10.32
CA ASN A 306 1.48 -12.91 -11.18
C ASN A 306 2.72 -12.11 -10.71
N SER A 307 2.97 -12.14 -9.39
CA SER A 307 3.99 -11.31 -8.76
C SER A 307 5.41 -11.83 -9.01
N GLN A 308 6.36 -10.91 -9.14
CA GLN A 308 7.79 -11.19 -9.22
C GLN A 308 8.52 -10.93 -7.88
N ALA A 309 7.77 -10.79 -6.78
CA ALA A 309 8.37 -10.65 -5.46
C ALA A 309 9.29 -11.84 -5.15
N THR A 310 10.37 -11.59 -4.41
CA THR A 310 11.38 -12.61 -4.09
C THR A 310 10.79 -13.81 -3.36
N PHE A 311 9.83 -13.59 -2.46
CA PHE A 311 9.12 -14.67 -1.76
C PHE A 311 8.15 -15.48 -2.65
N CYS A 312 7.96 -15.09 -3.92
CA CYS A 312 7.18 -15.84 -4.91
C CYS A 312 8.04 -16.77 -5.80
N SER A 313 9.38 -16.77 -5.67
CA SER A 313 10.29 -17.54 -6.54
C SER A 313 9.98 -19.03 -6.60
N ASP A 314 9.70 -19.65 -5.45
CA ASP A 314 9.42 -21.09 -5.34
C ASP A 314 8.05 -21.47 -5.92
N VAL A 315 7.17 -20.49 -6.12
CA VAL A 315 5.85 -20.68 -6.74
C VAL A 315 5.99 -20.74 -8.27
N SER A 316 6.94 -20.00 -8.84
CA SER A 316 7.20 -19.95 -10.28
C SER A 316 7.92 -21.19 -10.82
N ASP A 317 8.80 -21.83 -10.05
CA ASP A 317 9.55 -23.03 -10.48
C ASP A 317 8.69 -24.31 -10.57
N GLY A 318 7.51 -24.32 -9.94
CA GLY A 318 6.55 -25.42 -10.03
C GLY A 318 5.92 -25.60 -11.43
N HIS A 319 6.10 -24.64 -12.33
CA HIS A 319 5.51 -24.67 -13.68
C HIS A 319 6.43 -25.22 -14.79
N GLN A 320 7.70 -25.52 -14.51
CA GLN A 320 8.64 -25.95 -15.56
C GLN A 320 9.03 -27.44 -15.59
N ASN A 321 8.70 -28.27 -14.59
CA ASN A 321 9.22 -29.66 -14.58
C ASN A 321 8.29 -30.73 -13.97
N ARG A 322 7.04 -30.88 -14.45
CA ARG A 322 6.31 -32.15 -14.30
C ARG A 322 5.42 -32.46 -15.52
N PRO A 323 5.66 -33.57 -16.25
CA PRO A 323 4.66 -34.07 -17.17
C PRO A 323 3.55 -34.79 -16.40
N THR A 324 2.31 -34.57 -16.83
CA THR A 324 1.06 -35.28 -16.45
C THR A 324 0.30 -34.78 -15.21
N SER A 325 -0.69 -33.91 -15.46
CA SER A 325 -2.12 -34.08 -15.12
C SER A 325 -2.78 -32.69 -15.10
N ASP A 326 -3.66 -32.45 -16.07
CA ASP A 326 -4.37 -31.19 -16.28
C ASP A 326 -5.09 -30.69 -15.03
N LYS A 327 -4.53 -29.64 -14.42
CA LYS A 327 -5.31 -28.58 -13.80
C LYS A 327 -4.72 -27.26 -14.29
N GLY A 328 -5.10 -26.90 -15.51
CA GLY A 328 -4.79 -25.61 -16.10
C GLY A 328 -5.32 -24.47 -15.24
N LEU A 329 -4.67 -23.32 -15.36
CA LEU A 329 -5.20 -22.03 -14.95
C LEU A 329 -6.65 -21.91 -15.41
N SER A 330 -7.52 -21.34 -14.58
CA SER A 330 -8.92 -21.14 -14.97
C SER A 330 -8.96 -20.40 -16.33
N PRO A 331 -9.78 -20.85 -17.30
CA PRO A 331 -9.89 -20.25 -18.63
C PRO A 331 -10.10 -18.72 -18.60
N ALA A 332 -10.63 -18.19 -17.50
CA ALA A 332 -10.80 -16.76 -17.30
C ALA A 332 -9.47 -16.00 -17.14
N VAL A 333 -8.51 -16.54 -16.39
CA VAL A 333 -7.18 -15.91 -16.18
C VAL A 333 -6.35 -15.93 -17.47
N GLY A 334 -6.39 -17.07 -18.19
CA GLY A 334 -5.78 -17.17 -19.52
C GLY A 334 -6.46 -16.27 -20.56
N GLY A 335 -7.77 -16.04 -20.42
CA GLY A 335 -8.55 -15.13 -21.26
C GLY A 335 -8.17 -13.67 -21.09
N VAL A 336 -7.95 -13.20 -19.86
CA VAL A 336 -7.53 -11.82 -19.59
C VAL A 336 -6.11 -11.57 -20.11
N ILE A 337 -5.17 -12.48 -19.84
CA ILE A 337 -3.80 -12.39 -20.38
C ILE A 337 -3.83 -12.41 -21.92
N GLY A 338 -4.67 -13.27 -22.51
CA GLY A 338 -4.88 -13.31 -23.96
C GLY A 338 -5.48 -12.02 -24.53
N ALA A 339 -6.44 -11.40 -23.83
CA ALA A 339 -7.06 -10.14 -24.23
C ALA A 339 -6.08 -8.97 -24.19
N VAL A 340 -5.27 -8.86 -23.12
CA VAL A 340 -4.27 -7.80 -22.97
C VAL A 340 -3.16 -7.94 -24.02
N VAL A 341 -2.62 -9.15 -24.21
CA VAL A 341 -1.59 -9.40 -25.23
C VAL A 341 -2.14 -9.12 -26.63
N THR A 342 -3.39 -9.49 -26.91
CA THR A 342 -3.99 -9.20 -28.23
C THR A 342 -4.23 -7.70 -28.44
N LEU A 343 -4.67 -6.94 -27.42
CA LEU A 343 -4.81 -5.48 -27.52
C LEU A 343 -3.47 -4.78 -27.75
N VAL A 344 -2.41 -5.18 -27.03
CA VAL A 344 -1.06 -4.63 -27.22
C VAL A 344 -0.53 -4.96 -28.62
N VAL A 345 -0.71 -6.19 -29.08
CA VAL A 345 -0.29 -6.60 -30.44
C VAL A 345 -1.08 -5.84 -31.50
N ILE A 346 -2.40 -5.66 -31.35
CA ILE A 346 -3.23 -4.89 -32.28
C ILE A 346 -2.81 -3.41 -32.29
N ALA A 347 -2.50 -2.82 -31.13
CA ALA A 347 -1.99 -1.46 -31.03
C ALA A 347 -0.64 -1.30 -31.75
N LEU A 348 0.29 -2.24 -31.56
CA LEU A 348 1.59 -2.23 -32.23
C LEU A 348 1.45 -2.41 -33.75
N ILE A 349 0.57 -3.33 -34.21
CA ILE A 349 0.31 -3.56 -35.63
C ILE A 349 -0.35 -2.34 -36.27
N SER A 350 -1.27 -1.67 -35.58
CA SER A 350 -1.93 -0.46 -36.09
C SER A 350 -0.97 0.74 -36.16
N ILE A 351 -0.08 0.91 -35.18
CA ILE A 351 1.02 1.90 -35.24
C ILE A 351 1.94 1.61 -36.42
N LEU A 352 2.36 0.35 -36.59
CA LEU A 352 3.24 -0.05 -37.71
C LEU A 352 2.54 0.15 -39.06
N GLY A 353 1.26 -0.19 -39.16
CA GLY A 353 0.42 0.04 -40.34
C GLY A 353 0.28 1.52 -40.68
N PHE A 354 0.05 2.38 -39.68
CA PHE A 354 -0.02 3.82 -39.87
C PHE A 354 1.33 4.42 -40.34
N LEU A 355 2.45 3.94 -39.80
CA LEU A 355 3.79 4.38 -40.23
C LEU A 355 4.10 3.94 -41.67
N VAL A 356 3.77 2.70 -42.06
CA VAL A 356 4.01 2.17 -43.41
C VAL A 356 3.07 2.78 -44.46
N CYS A 357 1.79 2.97 -44.13
CA CYS A 357 0.82 3.61 -45.02
C CYS A 357 0.98 5.14 -45.09
N GLY A 358 1.33 5.78 -43.98
CA GLY A 358 1.64 7.21 -43.90
C GLY A 358 2.86 7.60 -44.73
N PHE A 359 3.89 6.75 -44.77
CA PHE A 359 5.04 6.94 -45.68
C PHE A 359 4.71 6.68 -47.15
N ARG A 360 3.68 5.89 -47.45
CA ARG A 360 3.26 5.61 -48.84
C ARG A 360 2.36 6.70 -49.42
N MET A 361 1.61 7.42 -48.59
CA MET A 361 0.74 8.51 -49.06
C MET A 361 1.51 9.77 -49.49
N ASN A 362 2.80 9.90 -49.16
CA ASN A 362 3.62 11.06 -49.53
C ASN A 362 4.49 10.86 -50.79
N ARG A 363 4.22 9.83 -51.61
CA ARG A 363 5.03 9.56 -52.82
C ARG A 363 4.30 9.53 -54.16
N THR A 364 3.03 9.93 -54.24
CA THR A 364 2.33 10.03 -55.53
C THR A 364 1.31 11.16 -55.59
N ARG A 365 1.80 12.41 -55.67
CA ARG A 365 1.18 13.46 -56.50
C ARG A 365 2.26 14.39 -57.08
N ARG A 366 2.84 13.97 -58.20
CA ARG A 366 3.36 14.91 -59.21
C ARG A 366 2.21 15.24 -60.16
N SER A 367 1.63 16.42 -60.05
CA SER A 367 0.88 17.04 -61.13
C SER A 367 1.79 18.05 -61.83
N SER A 368 2.17 17.74 -63.07
CA SER A 368 2.72 18.72 -64.01
C SER A 368 1.57 19.44 -64.74
N LEU A 369 1.92 20.60 -65.31
CA LEU A 369 1.14 21.54 -66.14
C LEU A 369 0.47 22.72 -65.42
N GLY A 370 0.98 23.92 -65.73
CA GLY A 370 0.34 25.21 -65.48
C GLY A 370 1.36 26.32 -65.18
N GLY A 371 2.04 26.84 -66.20
CA GLY A 371 3.04 27.90 -66.05
C GLY A 371 2.45 29.31 -65.86
N PHE A 372 3.18 30.18 -65.14
CA PHE A 372 3.28 31.61 -65.45
C PHE A 372 4.54 32.22 -64.80
N LYS A 373 5.52 32.54 -65.66
CA LYS A 373 6.39 33.75 -65.70
C LYS A 373 6.87 34.43 -64.39
N GLY A 374 8.20 34.59 -64.28
CA GLY A 374 8.82 35.63 -63.45
C GLY A 374 10.34 35.49 -63.28
N ASN A 375 11.11 36.35 -63.94
CA ASN A 375 12.58 36.30 -64.06
C ASN A 375 13.33 36.63 -62.77
N SER A 376 14.33 35.81 -62.39
CA SER A 376 15.68 36.26 -61.95
C SER A 376 16.52 35.08 -61.47
N LYS A 377 17.35 34.52 -62.35
CA LYS A 377 18.54 33.75 -61.98
C LYS A 377 19.72 34.35 -62.74
N MET A 378 20.77 34.75 -62.01
CA MET A 378 22.04 35.17 -62.59
C MET A 378 23.00 33.98 -62.72
N ALA A 379 23.78 34.02 -63.79
CA ALA A 379 24.82 33.06 -64.12
C ALA A 379 26.13 33.44 -63.41
N SER A 380 26.36 32.92 -62.19
CA SER A 380 27.69 32.98 -61.57
C SER A 380 27.96 32.01 -60.42
N ASP A 381 27.04 31.16 -59.98
CA ASP A 381 27.36 30.22 -58.90
C ASP A 381 28.05 28.97 -59.44
N SER A 382 29.36 28.93 -59.20
CA SER A 382 30.27 27.84 -59.54
C SER A 382 30.24 26.75 -58.46
N ASP A 383 29.96 25.53 -58.88
CA ASP A 383 30.17 24.31 -58.09
C ASP A 383 31.68 24.12 -57.86
N VAL A 384 32.10 24.14 -56.59
CA VAL A 384 33.47 23.79 -56.19
C VAL A 384 33.47 22.49 -55.41
N THR A 385 33.94 21.44 -56.10
CA THR A 385 34.44 20.20 -55.53
C THR A 385 35.95 20.34 -55.34
N PHE A 386 36.49 19.92 -54.19
CA PHE A 386 37.93 19.72 -54.04
C PHE A 386 38.26 18.39 -53.36
N LYS A 387 39.12 17.64 -54.06
CA LYS A 387 39.90 16.50 -53.59
C LYS A 387 41.18 17.01 -52.92
N ASN A 388 41.66 16.23 -51.93
CA ASN A 388 42.93 16.39 -51.19
C ASN A 388 44.18 16.54 -52.09
N PRO A 389 45.31 17.04 -51.55
CA PRO A 389 46.36 16.10 -51.08
C PRO A 389 47.13 16.49 -49.79
N THR A 390 47.38 15.46 -48.97
CA THR A 390 48.59 15.06 -48.20
C THR A 390 49.73 16.04 -47.82
N TRP A 391 50.14 15.99 -46.53
CA TRP A 391 51.52 15.67 -46.13
C TRP A 391 51.55 14.99 -44.73
N GLU A 392 52.28 13.88 -44.65
CA GLU A 392 52.69 13.06 -43.49
C GLU A 392 53.63 13.87 -42.54
N ASP A 393 53.94 13.58 -41.28
CA ASP A 393 54.22 12.31 -40.62
C ASP A 393 54.29 12.48 -39.09
N VAL A 394 54.31 11.34 -38.40
CA VAL A 394 54.59 11.05 -36.96
C VAL A 394 53.37 10.79 -36.06
N LYS A 395 52.81 9.58 -36.25
CA LYS A 395 52.30 8.63 -35.22
C LYS A 395 53.51 7.89 -34.56
N PRO A 396 53.38 7.03 -33.52
CA PRO A 396 52.23 6.15 -33.18
C PRO A 396 51.79 6.21 -31.69
N ALA A 397 50.48 6.20 -31.41
CA ALA A 397 49.58 5.04 -31.17
C ALA A 397 49.29 4.89 -29.66
N ASP A 398 48.09 4.60 -29.16
CA ASP A 398 46.75 4.31 -29.70
C ASP A 398 45.79 4.45 -28.47
N THR A 399 44.76 5.33 -28.51
CA THR A 399 43.30 5.07 -28.69
C THR A 399 42.59 4.42 -27.47
N GLU A 400 41.41 4.82 -26.97
CA GLU A 400 40.28 5.65 -27.44
C GLU A 400 39.59 6.36 -26.25
N GLU A 401 39.15 7.60 -26.48
CA GLU A 401 37.99 8.21 -25.82
C GLU A 401 36.89 8.41 -26.87
N THR A 402 35.63 8.26 -26.48
CA THR A 402 34.49 8.83 -27.19
C THR A 402 33.65 9.65 -26.19
N HIS A 403 33.70 10.97 -26.33
CA HIS A 403 32.78 11.92 -25.70
C HIS A 403 32.00 12.64 -26.81
N SER A 404 30.67 12.77 -26.67
CA SER A 404 30.01 14.09 -26.63
C SER A 404 28.51 14.00 -26.31
N SER A 405 28.18 14.56 -25.14
CA SER A 405 27.07 15.50 -24.86
C SER A 405 25.59 15.15 -25.14
N GLY A 406 24.85 14.99 -24.04
CA GLY A 406 23.41 15.20 -23.92
C GLY A 406 22.98 15.34 -22.44
N ALA A 407 22.57 16.55 -22.04
CA ALA A 407 21.84 16.96 -20.82
C ALA A 407 21.95 16.08 -19.55
N GLY A 408 22.87 16.45 -18.65
CA GLY A 408 23.05 15.82 -17.33
C GLY A 408 22.02 16.27 -16.30
N ILE A 409 21.24 15.30 -15.81
CA ILE A 409 20.51 15.36 -14.54
C ILE A 409 21.54 15.22 -13.41
N THR A 410 21.58 16.20 -12.53
CA THR A 410 22.42 16.22 -11.33
C THR A 410 21.82 15.28 -10.28
N VAL A 411 22.39 14.09 -10.12
CA VAL A 411 22.10 13.20 -8.99
C VAL A 411 23.00 13.60 -7.83
N VAL A 412 22.42 14.27 -6.83
CA VAL A 412 23.08 14.54 -5.55
C VAL A 412 23.13 13.22 -4.78
N ARG A 413 24.30 12.59 -4.76
CA ARG A 413 24.61 11.43 -3.90
C ARG A 413 24.78 11.92 -2.46
N GLY A 414 23.75 11.70 -1.63
CA GLY A 414 23.85 11.86 -0.18
C GLY A 414 24.81 10.82 0.40
N HIS A 415 25.85 11.27 1.08
CA HIS A 415 26.70 10.43 1.93
C HIS A 415 25.95 10.18 3.25
N GLU A 416 25.41 8.98 3.43
CA GLU A 416 24.94 8.52 4.73
C GLU A 416 26.15 8.05 5.56
N ARG A 417 26.38 8.71 6.69
CA ARG A 417 27.38 8.30 7.67
C ARG A 417 26.78 7.20 8.55
N THR A 418 27.20 5.96 8.33
CA THR A 418 27.00 4.85 9.26
C THR A 418 27.93 5.03 10.46
N GLY A 419 27.39 5.61 11.54
CA GLY A 419 28.05 5.63 12.85
C GLY A 419 27.72 4.34 13.62
N SER A 420 28.59 3.35 13.51
CA SER A 420 28.57 2.16 14.38
C SER A 420 28.97 2.56 15.80
N TRP A 421 28.06 2.38 16.77
CA TRP A 421 28.39 2.43 18.20
C TRP A 421 28.81 1.04 18.66
N GLU A 422 29.98 0.57 18.21
CA GLU A 422 30.63 -0.61 18.78
C GLU A 422 31.56 -0.17 19.93
N MET A 423 31.10 -0.37 21.16
CA MET A 423 31.97 -0.31 22.34
C MET A 423 32.89 -1.54 22.36
N LYS A 424 34.18 -1.30 22.11
CA LYS A 424 35.29 -2.23 22.37
C LYS A 424 35.30 -2.62 23.86
N SER A 425 34.94 -3.86 24.17
CA SER A 425 35.24 -4.47 25.47
C SER A 425 36.73 -4.84 25.52
N GLN A 426 37.44 -4.33 26.52
CA GLN A 426 38.81 -4.69 26.84
C GLN A 426 38.92 -6.17 27.24
N GLN A 427 39.91 -6.87 26.68
CA GLN A 427 40.36 -8.19 27.11
C GLN A 427 40.80 -8.18 28.59
N PRO A 428 40.33 -9.14 29.40
CA PRO A 428 41.07 -9.60 30.56
C PRO A 428 41.94 -10.81 30.21
N THR A 429 43.11 -10.80 30.81
CA THR A 429 44.20 -11.76 30.75
C THR A 429 43.83 -13.18 31.17
N ASN A 430 44.44 -14.12 30.45
CA ASN A 430 44.60 -15.55 30.76
C ASN A 430 44.76 -15.82 32.27
N ASN A 431 43.90 -16.68 32.81
CA ASN A 431 44.27 -17.57 33.90
C ASN A 431 43.50 -18.88 33.78
N ASN A 432 44.26 -19.95 33.53
CA ASN A 432 43.82 -21.34 33.56
C ASN A 432 43.30 -21.69 34.95
N ASN A 433 42.12 -22.29 35.03
CA ASN A 433 41.83 -23.37 35.97
C ASN A 433 40.65 -24.20 35.47
N ASN A 434 40.92 -25.49 35.28
CA ASN A 434 39.95 -26.53 34.95
C ASN A 434 38.98 -26.76 36.12
N HIS A 435 37.68 -26.66 35.85
CA HIS A 435 36.70 -27.47 36.56
C HIS A 435 35.56 -27.89 35.63
N THR A 436 35.40 -29.20 35.52
CA THR A 436 34.35 -29.94 34.82
C THR A 436 33.04 -29.88 35.60
N GLY A 437 31.96 -29.42 34.97
CA GLY A 437 30.60 -29.53 35.45
C GLY A 437 29.65 -29.19 34.30
N GLY A 438 28.91 -30.18 33.80
CA GLY A 438 27.93 -29.98 32.73
C GLY A 438 26.60 -29.54 33.32
N GLU A 439 26.16 -28.34 32.93
CA GLU A 439 24.78 -27.88 33.05
C GLU A 439 24.42 -27.13 31.76
N GLN A 440 23.31 -27.53 31.14
CA GLN A 440 22.75 -26.88 29.96
C GLN A 440 22.32 -25.46 30.33
N ALA A 441 22.94 -24.46 29.71
CA ALA A 441 22.50 -23.07 29.81
C ALA A 441 21.16 -22.92 29.07
N VAL A 442 20.06 -22.85 29.82
CA VAL A 442 18.76 -22.42 29.33
C VAL A 442 18.77 -20.88 29.28
N SER A 443 18.30 -20.34 28.15
CA SER A 443 18.12 -18.90 27.93
C SER A 443 17.15 -18.30 28.96
N PRO A 444 17.42 -17.12 29.55
CA PRO A 444 16.55 -16.48 30.54
C PRO A 444 15.24 -15.93 29.94
N PHE A 445 14.97 -16.19 28.66
CA PHE A 445 13.79 -15.69 27.94
C PHE A 445 12.69 -16.75 27.75
N ASN A 446 12.77 -17.91 28.42
CA ASN A 446 11.79 -19.00 28.33
C ASN A 446 11.23 -19.38 29.71
N GLU A 447 10.63 -18.44 30.43
CA GLU A 447 9.62 -18.79 31.44
C GLU A 447 8.23 -18.41 30.92
N PRO A 448 7.25 -19.32 30.99
CA PRO A 448 5.86 -18.97 30.76
C PRO A 448 5.36 -18.14 31.95
N GLU A 449 5.14 -16.85 31.73
CA GLU A 449 4.48 -15.93 32.67
C GLU A 449 2.99 -16.32 32.84
N GLU A 450 2.71 -17.40 33.55
CA GLU A 450 1.43 -17.58 34.21
C GLU A 450 1.55 -16.94 35.61
N GLU A 451 0.67 -15.97 35.91
CA GLU A 451 0.32 -15.41 37.25
C GLU A 451 0.57 -13.92 37.56
N GLU A 452 1.00 -13.06 36.64
CA GLU A 452 1.25 -11.64 37.02
C GLU A 452 -0.03 -10.75 37.07
N TRP A 453 -1.12 -11.15 36.41
CA TRP A 453 -2.36 -10.36 36.36
C TRP A 453 -3.10 -10.26 37.70
N GLN A 454 -2.77 -11.08 38.71
CA GLN A 454 -3.42 -11.03 40.02
C GLN A 454 -2.85 -9.97 40.96
N ILE A 455 -1.65 -9.45 40.69
CA ILE A 455 -0.92 -8.57 41.64
C ILE A 455 -1.30 -7.09 41.45
N HIS A 456 -1.90 -6.71 40.32
CA HIS A 456 -2.31 -5.33 40.01
C HIS A 456 -3.84 -5.16 39.93
N SER A 457 -4.58 -5.62 40.95
CA SER A 457 -6.05 -5.46 41.02
C SER A 457 -6.54 -4.09 41.55
N ALA A 458 -5.66 -3.08 41.66
CA ALA A 458 -6.03 -1.75 42.14
C ALA A 458 -6.68 -0.84 41.09
N ILE A 459 -6.75 -1.28 39.83
CA ILE A 459 -7.30 -0.48 38.73
C ILE A 459 -8.62 -1.12 38.30
N GLN A 460 -9.71 -0.43 38.57
CA GLN A 460 -11.00 -0.76 37.97
C GLN A 460 -10.80 -0.70 36.44
N PRO A 461 -11.00 -1.80 35.69
CA PRO A 461 -10.84 -1.77 34.25
C PRO A 461 -11.70 -0.66 33.67
N VAL A 462 -11.20 0.04 32.66
CA VAL A 462 -11.99 1.04 31.93
C VAL A 462 -13.21 0.31 31.40
N THR A 463 -14.37 0.57 32.01
CA THR A 463 -15.64 0.01 31.55
C THR A 463 -15.87 0.49 30.12
N ALA A 464 -16.09 -0.45 29.20
CA ALA A 464 -16.52 -0.12 27.85
C ALA A 464 -17.72 0.83 27.96
N ARG A 465 -17.60 2.04 27.41
CA ARG A 465 -18.75 2.91 27.23
C ARG A 465 -19.51 2.37 26.04
N GLU A 466 -20.40 1.42 26.30
CA GLU A 466 -21.41 1.01 25.34
C GLU A 466 -22.43 2.15 25.25
N SER A 467 -22.33 2.97 24.21
CA SER A 467 -23.46 3.79 23.78
C SER A 467 -24.43 2.87 23.05
N VAL A 468 -25.52 2.52 23.71
CA VAL A 468 -26.68 1.83 23.12
C VAL A 468 -27.36 2.72 22.08
#